data_AF-A0A4Q3D930-F1
#
_entry.id   AF-A0A4Q3D930-F1
#
_cell.length_a   1.000
_cell.length_b   1.000
_cell.length_c   1.000
_cell.angle_alpha   90.00
_cell.angle_beta   90.00
_cell.angle_gamma   90.00
#
_symmetry.space_group_name_H-M   'P 1'
#
loop_
_entity.id
_entity.type
_entity.pdbx_description
1 polymer ?
#
loop_
_entity_poly.entity_id
_entity_poly.type
_entity_poly.pdbx_seq_one_letter_code
_entity_poly.pdbx_strand_id
1 'polypeptide(L)'
;GVREFMQHWYVGDGMFADGMQFHQDYYNSFVIQPYLQTIIEVANNRQKTYVKEASDLDKISKRYAEIQERMINTDGSYPATGRSIVYRCGAFQHLANVVLTKNLPATLKPAQVRGALTAVIKKTLGAPSTFNAEGWLNIGLAGNQPGLADFYITTGSLYLCSEVFLPLGLPETDEFWSAKAEPWSAVKIWSGMDAPADHAMELRR
;
A
#
# COMPACT_ATOMS: atom_id res chain seq x y z
N GLY A 1 -10.66 -19.92 0.37
CA GLY A 1 -10.77 -18.52 0.82
C GLY A 1 -9.60 -18.19 1.71
N VAL A 2 -9.84 -17.77 2.96
CA VAL A 2 -8.79 -17.35 3.92
C VAL A 2 -7.64 -18.34 4.04
N ARG A 3 -7.94 -19.63 4.25
CA ARG A 3 -6.90 -20.67 4.38
C ARG A 3 -6.02 -20.79 3.14
N GLU A 4 -6.58 -20.61 1.94
CA GLU A 4 -5.82 -20.67 0.69
C GLU A 4 -4.75 -19.58 0.65
N PHE A 5 -5.15 -18.34 0.94
CA PHE A 5 -4.21 -17.23 1.03
C PHE A 5 -3.14 -17.48 2.10
N MET A 6 -3.55 -17.87 3.30
CA MET A 6 -2.64 -17.99 4.44
C MET A 6 -1.73 -19.22 4.38
N GLN A 7 -2.11 -20.29 3.66
CA GLN A 7 -1.35 -21.56 3.64
C GLN A 7 -0.62 -21.80 2.33
N HIS A 8 -1.17 -21.37 1.20
CA HIS A 8 -0.61 -21.68 -0.11
C HIS A 8 -0.06 -20.46 -0.83
N TRP A 9 -0.70 -19.30 -0.69
CA TRP A 9 -0.26 -18.10 -1.41
C TRP A 9 0.63 -17.17 -0.58
N TYR A 10 0.75 -17.36 0.73
CA TYR A 10 1.74 -16.64 1.52
C TYR A 10 3.14 -17.16 1.19
N VAL A 11 4.01 -16.29 0.66
CA VAL A 11 5.35 -16.67 0.17
C VAL A 11 6.49 -16.25 1.10
N GLY A 12 6.18 -15.49 2.16
CA GLY A 12 7.17 -14.97 3.09
C GLY A 12 7.29 -13.46 3.07
N ASP A 13 7.98 -12.92 4.07
CA ASP A 13 8.30 -11.50 4.25
C ASP A 13 7.14 -10.52 3.98
N GLY A 14 5.94 -10.84 4.44
CA GLY A 14 4.77 -9.96 4.28
C GLY A 14 4.06 -10.05 2.93
N MET A 15 4.48 -10.93 2.01
CA MET A 15 3.93 -10.98 0.66
C MET A 15 3.12 -12.25 0.38
N PHE A 16 2.07 -12.07 -0.40
CA PHE A 16 1.31 -13.12 -1.06
C PHE A 16 1.65 -13.19 -2.56
N ALA A 17 1.54 -14.37 -3.16
CA ALA A 17 1.94 -14.64 -4.54
C ALA A 17 1.07 -13.98 -5.61
N ASP A 18 -0.18 -13.63 -5.30
CA ASP A 18 -1.21 -13.31 -6.30
C ASP A 18 -1.43 -14.45 -7.33
N GLY A 19 -1.58 -15.67 -6.81
CA GLY A 19 -1.85 -16.88 -7.58
C GLY A 19 -0.84 -18.00 -7.34
N MET A 20 -0.74 -18.92 -8.30
CA MET A 20 0.13 -20.10 -8.20
C MET A 20 1.62 -19.77 -8.35
N GLN A 21 1.94 -18.68 -9.02
CA GLN A 21 3.29 -18.18 -9.20
C GLN A 21 3.37 -16.80 -8.56
N PHE A 22 4.51 -16.51 -7.95
CA PHE A 22 4.74 -15.20 -7.34
C PHE A 22 4.82 -14.11 -8.41
N HIS A 23 3.96 -13.11 -8.30
CA HIS A 23 4.02 -11.90 -9.11
C HIS A 23 4.45 -10.71 -8.24
N GLN A 24 5.59 -10.10 -8.60
CA GLN A 24 6.01 -8.82 -8.00
C GLN A 24 5.21 -7.68 -8.62
N ASP A 25 3.95 -7.56 -8.19
CA ASP A 25 3.07 -6.45 -8.50
C ASP A 25 2.43 -5.88 -7.22
N TYR A 26 1.53 -4.93 -7.38
CA TYR A 26 0.91 -4.21 -6.27
C TYR A 26 -0.42 -4.83 -5.80
N TYR A 27 -0.79 -6.06 -6.22
CA TYR A 27 -2.05 -6.69 -5.78
C TYR A 27 -2.08 -7.02 -4.30
N ASN A 28 -0.93 -7.21 -3.67
CA ASN A 28 -0.82 -7.23 -2.21
C ASN A 28 -1.43 -5.97 -1.59
N SER A 29 -1.23 -4.80 -2.22
CA SER A 29 -1.75 -3.51 -1.78
C SER A 29 -3.18 -3.25 -2.23
N PHE A 30 -3.48 -3.49 -3.52
CA PHE A 30 -4.79 -3.18 -4.10
C PHE A 30 -5.92 -4.08 -3.58
N VAL A 31 -5.62 -5.35 -3.30
CA VAL A 31 -6.66 -6.36 -3.08
C VAL A 31 -6.34 -7.24 -1.88
N ILE A 32 -5.19 -7.91 -1.87
CA ILE A 32 -5.02 -9.05 -0.96
C ILE A 32 -5.03 -8.60 0.50
N GLN A 33 -4.13 -7.69 0.88
CA GLN A 33 -3.96 -7.32 2.29
C GLN A 33 -5.18 -6.62 2.89
N PRO A 34 -5.72 -5.51 2.31
CA PRO A 34 -6.81 -4.77 2.94
C PRO A 34 -8.09 -5.59 3.04
N TYR A 35 -8.43 -6.34 1.98
CA TYR A 35 -9.66 -7.11 1.95
C TYR A 35 -9.56 -8.39 2.77
N LEU A 36 -8.40 -9.08 2.77
CA LEU A 36 -8.23 -10.27 3.61
C LEU A 36 -8.31 -9.92 5.10
N GLN A 37 -7.73 -8.79 5.52
CA GLN A 37 -7.87 -8.26 6.89
C GLN A 37 -9.35 -8.05 7.24
N THR A 38 -10.07 -7.32 6.39
CA THR A 38 -11.50 -7.02 6.59
C THR A 38 -12.35 -8.29 6.67
N ILE A 39 -12.11 -9.26 5.77
CA ILE A 39 -12.83 -10.54 5.74
C ILE A 39 -12.59 -11.32 7.05
N ILE A 40 -11.34 -11.43 7.49
CA ILE A 40 -10.99 -12.14 8.72
C ILE A 40 -11.59 -11.45 9.95
N GLU A 41 -11.54 -10.12 10.01
CA GLU A 41 -12.13 -9.34 11.10
C GLU A 41 -13.64 -9.58 11.20
N VAL A 42 -14.37 -9.40 10.10
CA VAL A 42 -15.83 -9.61 10.05
C VAL A 42 -16.19 -11.04 10.42
N ALA A 43 -15.46 -12.03 9.92
CA ALA A 43 -15.67 -13.42 10.26
C ALA A 43 -15.47 -13.66 11.77
N ASN A 44 -14.34 -13.21 12.33
CA ASN A 44 -14.00 -13.38 13.75
C ASN A 44 -14.92 -12.60 14.71
N ASN A 45 -15.54 -11.51 14.26
CA ASN A 45 -16.54 -10.80 15.03
C ASN A 45 -17.86 -11.59 15.14
N ARG A 46 -18.18 -12.43 14.16
CA ARG A 46 -19.35 -13.32 14.21
C ARG A 46 -19.04 -14.65 14.91
N GLN A 47 -17.94 -15.28 14.54
CA GLN A 47 -17.48 -16.57 15.05
C GLN A 47 -15.96 -16.59 15.02
N LYS A 48 -15.32 -17.02 16.10
CA LYS A 48 -13.85 -17.01 16.27
C LYS A 48 -13.12 -18.08 15.43
N THR A 49 -13.44 -18.16 14.14
CA THR A 49 -13.04 -19.21 13.20
C THR A 49 -11.61 -19.06 12.69
N TYR A 50 -11.08 -17.84 12.65
CA TYR A 50 -9.80 -17.49 12.04
C TYR A 50 -8.89 -16.71 13.00
N VAL A 51 -8.89 -17.05 14.29
CA VAL A 51 -8.12 -16.31 15.31
C VAL A 51 -6.62 -16.41 15.05
N LYS A 52 -6.14 -17.60 14.66
CA LYS A 52 -4.72 -17.80 14.33
C LYS A 52 -4.33 -17.00 13.08
N GLU A 53 -5.13 -17.11 12.03
CA GLU A 53 -4.89 -16.40 10.77
C GLU A 53 -4.94 -14.88 10.95
N ALA A 54 -5.78 -14.36 11.86
CA ALA A 54 -5.78 -12.94 12.20
C ALA A 54 -4.45 -12.49 12.82
N SER A 55 -3.93 -13.27 13.79
CA SER A 55 -2.63 -12.99 14.42
C SER A 55 -1.47 -13.07 13.42
N ASP A 56 -1.48 -14.04 12.52
CA ASP A 56 -0.44 -14.17 11.50
C ASP A 56 -0.55 -13.06 10.46
N LEU A 57 -1.77 -12.76 9.98
CA LEU A 57 -2.00 -11.70 9.01
C LEU A 57 -1.64 -10.32 9.55
N ASP A 58 -1.80 -10.06 10.85
CA ASP A 58 -1.35 -8.80 11.47
C ASP A 58 0.15 -8.58 11.26
N LYS A 59 0.97 -9.61 11.48
CA LYS A 59 2.42 -9.55 11.27
C LYS A 59 2.78 -9.38 9.80
N ILE A 60 2.13 -10.16 8.93
CA ILE A 60 2.31 -10.11 7.47
C ILE A 60 1.96 -8.71 6.93
N SER A 61 0.83 -8.16 7.37
CA SER A 61 0.32 -6.83 7.01
C SER A 61 1.29 -5.73 7.42
N LYS A 62 1.73 -5.75 8.68
CA LYS A 62 2.70 -4.79 9.23
C LYS A 62 4.00 -4.81 8.46
N ARG A 63 4.52 -6.00 8.15
CA ARG A 63 5.74 -6.12 7.34
C ARG A 63 5.55 -5.54 5.94
N TYR A 64 4.44 -5.85 5.28
CA TYR A 64 4.17 -5.30 3.95
C TYR A 64 4.03 -3.77 3.96
N ALA A 65 3.54 -3.18 5.06
CA ALA A 65 3.50 -1.72 5.21
C ALA A 65 4.91 -1.11 5.26
N GLU A 66 5.86 -1.75 5.98
CA GLU A 66 7.27 -1.33 5.98
C GLU A 66 7.88 -1.41 4.58
N ILE A 67 7.70 -2.53 3.89
CA ILE A 67 8.20 -2.72 2.52
C ILE A 67 7.63 -1.66 1.59
N GLN A 68 6.31 -1.42 1.66
CA GLN A 68 5.64 -0.46 0.80
C GLN A 68 6.13 0.97 1.07
N GLU A 69 6.28 1.39 2.33
CA GLU A 69 6.85 2.71 2.65
C GLU A 69 8.28 2.86 2.13
N ARG A 70 9.11 1.80 2.26
CA ARG A 70 10.49 1.78 1.75
C ARG A 70 10.60 1.83 0.23
N MET A 71 9.57 1.43 -0.51
CA MET A 71 9.53 1.53 -1.98
C MET A 71 9.35 2.98 -2.48
N ILE A 72 8.96 3.91 -1.62
CA ILE A 72 8.74 5.32 -1.99
C ILE A 72 10.07 6.06 -2.00
N ASN A 73 10.55 6.42 -3.20
CA ASN A 73 11.74 7.23 -3.37
C ASN A 73 11.57 8.64 -2.78
N THR A 74 12.67 9.38 -2.66
CA THR A 74 12.72 10.73 -2.09
C THR A 74 11.80 11.75 -2.79
N ASP A 75 11.45 11.52 -4.06
CA ASP A 75 10.57 12.38 -4.86
C ASP A 75 9.12 11.85 -4.96
N GLY A 76 8.80 10.76 -4.26
CA GLY A 76 7.50 10.09 -4.34
C GLY A 76 7.32 9.16 -5.53
N SER A 77 8.34 8.97 -6.38
CA SER A 77 8.34 7.87 -7.35
C SER A 77 8.52 6.52 -6.65
N TYR A 78 8.17 5.45 -7.34
CA TYR A 78 8.29 4.07 -6.85
C TYR A 78 8.46 3.13 -8.05
N PRO A 79 8.90 1.88 -7.85
CA PRO A 79 9.12 0.93 -8.95
C PRO A 79 7.87 0.75 -9.82
N ALA A 80 8.00 1.06 -11.12
CA ALA A 80 6.93 0.92 -12.11
C ALA A 80 6.83 -0.53 -12.61
N THR A 81 6.57 -1.45 -11.69
CA THR A 81 6.52 -2.90 -11.95
C THR A 81 5.13 -3.47 -11.78
N GLY A 82 4.84 -4.53 -12.53
CA GLY A 82 3.61 -5.29 -12.38
C GLY A 82 2.42 -4.73 -13.16
N ARG A 83 1.35 -5.51 -13.14
CA ARG A 83 0.07 -5.18 -13.79
C ARG A 83 -0.64 -4.08 -13.03
N SER A 84 -1.60 -3.43 -13.68
CA SER A 84 -2.45 -2.42 -13.04
C SER A 84 -1.70 -1.21 -12.43
N ILE A 85 -0.43 -0.99 -12.78
CA ILE A 85 0.38 0.15 -12.30
C ILE A 85 -0.27 1.51 -12.60
N VAL A 86 -1.13 1.55 -13.61
CA VAL A 86 -1.95 2.71 -14.02
C VAL A 86 -3.00 3.14 -12.97
N TYR A 87 -3.16 2.41 -11.87
CA TYR A 87 -3.92 2.88 -10.70
C TYR A 87 -3.13 3.89 -9.85
N ARG A 88 -1.92 4.29 -10.28
CA ARG A 88 -1.17 5.42 -9.73
C ARG A 88 -0.92 5.23 -8.23
N CYS A 89 -1.08 6.30 -7.44
CA CYS A 89 -0.99 6.29 -5.99
C CYS A 89 -1.88 5.24 -5.29
N GLY A 90 -2.87 4.66 -5.96
CA GLY A 90 -3.65 3.52 -5.44
C GLY A 90 -2.78 2.30 -5.12
N ALA A 91 -1.59 2.19 -5.74
CA ALA A 91 -0.59 1.17 -5.40
C ALA A 91 -0.23 1.19 -3.90
N PHE A 92 -0.56 2.28 -3.19
CA PHE A 92 -0.32 2.48 -1.77
C PHE A 92 -1.57 2.38 -0.89
N GLN A 93 -2.65 1.75 -1.40
CA GLN A 93 -3.88 1.50 -0.66
C GLN A 93 -3.62 0.78 0.68
N HIS A 94 -2.77 -0.24 0.72
CA HIS A 94 -2.50 -0.95 1.98
C HIS A 94 -1.84 -0.05 3.04
N LEU A 95 -0.81 0.72 2.69
CA LEU A 95 -0.17 1.64 3.64
C LEU A 95 -1.16 2.72 4.13
N ALA A 96 -2.03 3.20 3.24
CA ALA A 96 -3.12 4.12 3.57
C ALA A 96 -4.17 3.46 4.49
N ASN A 97 -4.48 2.19 4.26
CA ASN A 97 -5.45 1.42 5.05
C ASN A 97 -4.94 1.14 6.46
N VAL A 98 -3.67 0.72 6.64
CA VAL A 98 -3.11 0.47 7.98
C VAL A 98 -2.98 1.74 8.82
N VAL A 99 -2.91 2.91 8.18
CA VAL A 99 -3.02 4.22 8.86
C VAL A 99 -4.44 4.43 9.38
N LEU A 100 -5.45 4.22 8.52
CA LEU A 100 -6.86 4.39 8.88
C LEU A 100 -7.27 3.44 10.01
N THR A 101 -6.85 2.17 9.93
CA THR A 101 -7.20 1.13 10.92
C THR A 101 -6.31 1.14 12.16
N LYS A 102 -5.41 2.13 12.30
CA LYS A 102 -4.48 2.25 13.45
C LYS A 102 -3.60 1.04 13.66
N ASN A 103 -3.16 0.42 12.57
CA ASN A 103 -2.37 -0.82 12.60
C ASN A 103 -0.96 -0.68 12.00
N LEU A 104 -0.38 0.52 11.99
CA LEU A 104 1.02 0.72 11.60
C LEU A 104 1.96 -0.09 12.52
N PRO A 105 3.06 -0.67 11.99
CA PRO A 105 4.14 -1.19 12.80
C PRO A 105 4.84 -0.06 13.57
N ALA A 106 5.44 -0.35 14.72
CA ALA A 106 6.13 0.64 15.54
C ALA A 106 7.32 1.34 14.85
N THR A 107 7.86 0.71 13.81
CA THR A 107 8.91 1.25 12.93
C THR A 107 8.41 2.39 12.03
N LEU A 108 7.10 2.42 11.74
CA LEU A 108 6.44 3.43 10.94
C LEU A 108 5.61 4.37 11.80
N LYS A 109 5.93 5.66 11.69
CA LYS A 109 5.27 6.73 12.42
C LYS A 109 4.19 7.35 11.54
N PRO A 110 3.02 7.71 12.07
CA PRO A 110 1.96 8.31 11.25
C PRO A 110 2.43 9.51 10.41
N ALA A 111 3.19 10.44 10.99
CA ALA A 111 3.69 11.62 10.28
C ALA A 111 4.68 11.32 9.14
N GLN A 112 5.50 10.28 9.27
CA GLN A 112 6.44 9.89 8.21
C GLN A 112 5.68 9.26 7.03
N VAL A 113 4.68 8.43 7.33
CA VAL A 113 3.80 7.83 6.32
C VAL A 113 2.96 8.89 5.61
N ARG A 114 2.46 9.90 6.33
CA ARG A 114 1.77 11.05 5.72
C ARG A 114 2.65 11.73 4.67
N GLY A 115 3.92 11.99 5.01
CA GLY A 115 4.90 12.58 4.09
C GLY A 115 5.10 11.73 2.84
N ALA A 116 5.33 10.43 3.02
CA ALA A 116 5.55 9.49 1.93
C ALA A 116 4.34 9.39 0.98
N LEU A 117 3.13 9.17 1.52
CA LEU A 117 1.90 9.11 0.73
C LEU A 117 1.63 10.42 -0.01
N THR A 118 1.85 11.57 0.64
CA THR A 118 1.73 12.89 0.01
C THR A 118 2.66 13.02 -1.20
N ALA A 119 3.90 12.54 -1.09
CA ALA A 119 4.86 12.57 -2.19
C ALA A 119 4.37 11.72 -3.38
N VAL A 120 3.89 10.50 -3.11
CA VAL A 120 3.32 9.60 -4.15
C VAL A 120 2.10 10.23 -4.84
N ILE A 121 1.19 10.81 -4.06
CA ILE A 121 0.00 11.50 -4.57
C ILE A 121 0.43 12.63 -5.51
N LYS A 122 1.34 13.50 -5.07
CA LYS A 122 1.85 14.61 -5.89
C LYS A 122 2.56 14.12 -7.14
N LYS A 123 3.39 13.07 -7.03
CA LYS A 123 4.14 12.51 -8.14
C LYS A 123 3.23 11.97 -9.24
N THR A 124 2.19 11.23 -8.84
CA THR A 124 1.35 10.48 -9.79
C THR A 124 0.13 11.24 -10.28
N LEU A 125 -0.46 12.11 -9.45
CA LEU A 125 -1.62 12.93 -9.82
C LEU A 125 -1.24 14.33 -10.32
N GLY A 126 -0.09 14.85 -9.91
CA GLY A 126 0.41 16.17 -10.31
C GLY A 126 1.21 16.18 -11.62
N ALA A 127 1.48 15.01 -12.22
CA ALA A 127 2.20 14.93 -13.48
C ALA A 127 1.40 15.56 -14.64
N PRO A 128 2.06 16.25 -15.60
CA PRO A 128 1.39 16.78 -16.79
C PRO A 128 0.60 15.70 -17.53
N SER A 129 -0.54 16.10 -18.10
CA SER A 129 -1.45 15.21 -18.86
C SER A 129 -2.07 14.07 -18.05
N THR A 130 -2.05 14.12 -16.71
CA THR A 130 -2.77 13.15 -15.87
C THR A 130 -4.28 13.24 -16.08
N PHE A 131 -4.80 14.46 -16.23
CA PHE A 131 -6.21 14.70 -16.52
C PHE A 131 -6.37 15.15 -17.98
N ASN A 132 -7.45 14.72 -18.63
CA ASN A 132 -7.84 15.21 -19.94
C ASN A 132 -8.56 16.57 -19.85
N ALA A 133 -8.99 17.13 -20.98
CA ALA A 133 -9.64 18.43 -21.03
C ALA A 133 -10.96 18.48 -20.24
N GLU A 134 -11.62 17.34 -20.08
CA GLU A 134 -12.88 17.19 -19.34
C GLU A 134 -12.67 16.86 -17.85
N GLY A 135 -11.42 16.74 -17.39
CA GLY A 135 -11.08 16.46 -15.98
C GLY A 135 -11.06 14.98 -15.59
N TRP A 136 -11.15 14.05 -16.55
CA TRP A 136 -11.01 12.61 -16.32
C TRP A 136 -9.56 12.17 -16.32
N LEU A 137 -9.25 11.12 -15.56
CA LEU A 137 -7.92 10.50 -15.59
C LEU A 137 -7.62 9.89 -16.96
N ASN A 138 -6.47 10.24 -17.52
CA ASN A 138 -5.86 9.49 -18.62
C ASN A 138 -5.22 8.20 -18.10
N ILE A 139 -5.20 7.17 -18.94
CA ILE A 139 -4.50 5.91 -18.63
C ILE A 139 -3.00 6.19 -18.51
N GLY A 140 -2.41 5.85 -17.37
CA GLY A 140 -0.97 5.99 -17.12
C GLY A 140 -0.62 6.00 -15.64
N LEU A 141 0.67 5.97 -15.33
CA LEU A 141 1.20 6.08 -13.97
C LEU A 141 1.47 7.55 -13.58
N ALA A 142 2.05 8.31 -14.49
CA ALA A 142 2.36 9.73 -14.35
C ALA A 142 2.16 10.41 -15.72
N GLY A 143 1.01 11.07 -15.91
CA GLY A 143 0.57 11.54 -17.23
C GLY A 143 -0.20 10.50 -18.08
N ASN A 144 -0.19 10.67 -19.40
CA ASN A 144 -0.87 9.81 -20.38
C ASN A 144 0.12 8.79 -20.97
N GLN A 145 -0.01 7.53 -20.54
CA GLN A 145 0.92 6.43 -20.82
C GLN A 145 0.13 5.13 -21.11
N PRO A 146 -0.64 5.05 -22.20
CA PRO A 146 -1.56 3.95 -22.46
C PRO A 146 -0.86 2.59 -22.63
N GLY A 147 0.41 2.57 -23.02
CA GLY A 147 1.21 1.33 -23.12
C GLY A 147 1.47 0.63 -21.78
N LEU A 148 1.16 1.27 -20.64
CA LEU A 148 1.25 0.66 -19.31
C LEU A 148 -0.03 -0.10 -18.91
N ALA A 149 -1.11 0.01 -19.69
CA ALA A 149 -2.37 -0.64 -19.38
C ALA A 149 -2.45 -2.07 -19.90
N ASP A 150 -2.95 -2.95 -19.04
CA ASP A 150 -3.48 -4.24 -19.45
C ASP A 150 -4.80 -4.08 -20.23
N PHE A 151 -5.17 -5.10 -21.01
CA PHE A 151 -6.33 -5.06 -21.91
C PHE A 151 -7.69 -4.80 -21.22
N TYR A 152 -7.78 -5.04 -19.91
CA TYR A 152 -9.01 -4.88 -19.11
C TYR A 152 -9.11 -3.52 -18.41
N ILE A 153 -8.10 -2.66 -18.54
CA ILE A 153 -8.10 -1.34 -17.91
C ILE A 153 -9.12 -0.44 -18.62
N THR A 154 -9.89 0.29 -17.81
CA THR A 154 -10.82 1.33 -18.28
C THR A 154 -10.55 2.61 -17.52
N THR A 155 -11.05 3.75 -18.02
CA THR A 155 -11.00 5.02 -17.27
C THR A 155 -11.61 4.89 -15.88
N GLY A 156 -12.66 4.07 -15.71
CA GLY A 156 -13.29 3.82 -14.41
C GLY A 156 -12.36 3.13 -13.42
N SER A 157 -11.59 2.13 -13.85
CA SER A 157 -10.67 1.41 -12.94
C SER A 157 -9.51 2.28 -12.45
N LEU A 158 -9.15 3.35 -13.17
CA LEU A 158 -8.10 4.30 -12.74
C LEU A 158 -8.41 4.94 -11.38
N TYR A 159 -9.68 5.04 -11.01
CA TYR A 159 -10.11 5.65 -9.74
C TYR A 159 -9.84 4.78 -8.51
N LEU A 160 -9.30 3.57 -8.67
CA LEU A 160 -8.63 2.86 -7.57
C LEU A 160 -7.48 3.69 -6.97
N CYS A 161 -6.99 4.72 -7.68
CA CYS A 161 -6.07 5.70 -7.11
C CYS A 161 -6.64 6.41 -5.87
N SER A 162 -7.97 6.50 -5.73
CA SER A 162 -8.63 7.19 -4.61
C SER A 162 -8.44 6.48 -3.26
N GLU A 163 -8.12 5.19 -3.27
CA GLU A 163 -7.88 4.39 -2.07
C GLU A 163 -6.66 4.88 -1.25
N VAL A 164 -5.76 5.67 -1.85
CA VAL A 164 -4.68 6.32 -1.11
C VAL A 164 -5.20 7.36 -0.10
N PHE A 165 -6.44 7.84 -0.27
CA PHE A 165 -7.08 8.83 0.60
C PHE A 165 -7.83 8.22 1.78
N LEU A 166 -7.76 6.91 2.01
CA LEU A 166 -8.35 6.26 3.19
C LEU A 166 -8.06 6.98 4.53
N PRO A 167 -6.86 7.54 4.79
CA PRO A 167 -6.58 8.31 6.00
C PRO A 167 -7.49 9.53 6.23
N LEU A 168 -8.20 10.03 5.22
CA LEU A 168 -9.21 11.10 5.40
C LEU A 168 -10.36 10.68 6.32
N GLY A 169 -10.52 9.38 6.60
CA GLY A 169 -11.43 8.88 7.63
C GLY A 169 -10.96 9.12 9.08
N LEU A 170 -9.74 9.62 9.30
CA LEU A 170 -9.21 9.93 10.62
C LEU A 170 -9.64 11.32 11.11
N PRO A 171 -9.83 11.54 12.43
CA PRO A 171 -10.14 12.86 12.98
C PRO A 171 -8.97 13.83 12.79
N GLU A 172 -9.24 15.13 12.66
CA GLU A 172 -8.21 16.17 12.45
C GLU A 172 -7.12 16.20 13.55
N THR A 173 -7.46 15.77 14.77
CA THR A 173 -6.55 15.72 15.92
C THR A 173 -5.60 14.53 15.88
N ASP A 174 -5.84 13.56 15.00
CA ASP A 174 -5.04 12.35 14.90
C ASP A 174 -3.56 12.63 14.66
N GLU A 175 -2.67 11.84 15.25
CA GLU A 175 -1.22 11.99 15.06
C GLU A 175 -0.81 11.99 13.58
N PHE A 176 -1.52 11.22 12.74
CA PHE A 176 -1.29 11.24 11.29
C PHE A 176 -1.41 12.63 10.70
N TRP A 177 -2.26 13.52 11.23
CA TRP A 177 -2.47 14.89 10.77
C TRP A 177 -1.75 15.94 11.63
N SER A 178 -1.80 15.79 12.95
CA SER A 178 -1.38 16.81 13.91
C SER A 178 0.12 16.79 14.21
N ALA A 179 0.80 15.64 14.09
CA ALA A 179 2.23 15.56 14.39
C ALA A 179 3.07 16.29 13.34
N LYS A 180 4.22 16.81 13.78
CA LYS A 180 5.20 17.47 12.93
C LYS A 180 5.65 16.53 11.80
N ALA A 181 5.84 17.07 10.60
CA ALA A 181 6.33 16.29 9.47
C ALA A 181 7.68 15.61 9.82
N GLU A 182 7.78 14.33 9.50
CA GLU A 182 8.99 13.54 9.65
C GLU A 182 9.45 13.01 8.27
N PRO A 183 10.76 12.92 8.01
CA PRO A 183 11.26 12.30 6.80
C PRO A 183 10.93 10.81 6.80
N TRP A 184 10.51 10.29 5.65
CA TRP A 184 10.26 8.87 5.44
C TRP A 184 11.58 8.15 5.08
N SER A 185 11.57 6.82 5.01
CA SER A 185 12.78 5.99 4.96
C SER A 185 13.76 6.40 3.86
N ALA A 186 13.29 6.59 2.62
CA ALA A 186 14.15 6.99 1.53
C ALA A 186 14.78 8.38 1.77
N VAL A 187 14.02 9.35 2.30
CA VAL A 187 14.57 10.69 2.60
C VAL A 187 15.64 10.60 3.68
N LYS A 188 15.42 9.79 4.73
CA LYS A 188 16.45 9.56 5.78
C LYS A 188 17.72 8.96 5.17
N ILE A 189 17.59 7.83 4.47
CA ILE A 189 18.72 7.07 3.92
C ILE A 189 19.51 7.92 2.91
N TRP A 190 18.82 8.52 1.94
CA TRP A 190 19.47 9.28 0.86
C TRP A 190 19.94 10.68 1.28
N SER A 191 19.65 11.12 2.51
CA SER A 191 20.25 12.33 3.10
C SER A 191 21.40 12.03 4.07
N GLY A 192 21.79 10.76 4.21
CA GLY A 192 22.87 10.34 5.10
C GLY A 192 22.48 10.27 6.58
N MET A 193 21.18 10.29 6.90
CA MET A 193 20.71 10.01 8.25
C MET A 193 20.82 8.51 8.55
N ASP A 194 21.08 8.19 9.82
CA ASP A 194 21.11 6.80 10.28
C ASP A 194 19.74 6.12 10.15
N ALA A 195 19.76 4.83 9.82
CA ALA A 195 18.56 4.01 9.64
C ALA A 195 18.86 2.55 10.04
N PRO A 196 17.92 1.86 10.70
CA PRO A 196 18.11 0.47 11.09
C PRO A 196 18.20 -0.44 9.87
N ALA A 197 18.98 -1.51 10.00
CA ALA A 197 19.01 -2.60 9.03
C ALA A 197 17.61 -3.20 8.84
N ASP A 198 17.28 -3.55 7.61
CA ASP A 198 16.04 -4.23 7.26
C ASP A 198 16.28 -5.74 7.24
N HIS A 199 15.35 -6.50 7.83
CA HIS A 199 15.43 -7.95 7.92
C HIS A 199 14.10 -8.58 7.55
N ALA A 200 14.18 -9.77 6.95
CA ALA A 200 12.99 -10.54 6.63
C ALA A 200 12.20 -10.90 7.89
N MET A 201 10.88 -10.81 7.81
CA MET A 201 9.96 -11.23 8.85
C MET A 201 9.62 -12.71 8.68
N GLU A 202 9.85 -13.47 9.75
CA GLU A 202 9.53 -14.90 9.83
C GLU A 202 8.29 -15.12 10.69
N LEU A 203 7.32 -15.88 10.19
CA LEU A 203 6.26 -16.42 11.02
C LEU A 203 6.85 -17.57 11.85
N ARG A 204 6.95 -17.39 13.16
CA ARG A 204 7.33 -18.49 14.07
C ARG A 204 6.36 -19.65 13.85
N ARG A 205 6.88 -20.78 13.38
CA ARG A 205 6.13 -22.03 13.22
C ARG A 205 5.84 -22.68 14.55
#